data_AF-A0A539EBS6-F1
#
_entry.id   AF-A0A539EBS6-F1
#
_cell.length_a   1.000
_cell.length_b   1.000
_cell.length_c   1.000
_cell.angle_alpha   90.00
_cell.angle_beta   90.00
_cell.angle_gamma   90.00
#
_symmetry.space_group_name_H-M   'P 1'
#
loop_
_entity.id
_entity.type
_entity.pdbx_description
1 polymer ?
#
loop_
_entity_poly.entity_id
_entity_poly.type
_entity_poly.pdbx_seq_one_letter_code
_entity_poly.pdbx_strand_id
1 'polypeptide(L)'
;MALRDAEKSPTAAIQSLVKELVDQFDEPLDFYRELIQNSIDAGSNRIDVSLERVTGEDGKARAVIRLEDDGEGMDEAVINDYLLVLFKSTKEDDYTKIGKFGIGFVSVFAPQPERV
;
A
#
# COMPACT_ATOMS: atom_id res chain seq x y z
N MET A 1 36.64 22.56 -4.50
CA MET A 1 36.16 21.51 -3.57
C MET A 1 34.65 21.59 -3.54
N ALA A 2 34.00 21.03 -4.56
CA ALA A 2 32.56 20.90 -4.63
C ALA A 2 32.27 19.39 -4.61
N LEU A 3 31.69 18.92 -3.50
CA LEU A 3 31.18 17.57 -3.38
C LEU A 3 30.06 17.44 -4.41
N ARG A 4 30.29 16.60 -5.42
CA ARG A 4 29.24 16.17 -6.34
C ARG A 4 28.24 15.37 -5.52
N ASP A 5 27.02 15.86 -5.42
CA ASP A 5 25.88 15.08 -4.95
C ASP A 5 25.83 13.79 -5.78
N ALA A 6 26.01 12.65 -5.11
CA ALA A 6 25.87 11.36 -5.75
C ALA A 6 24.39 11.21 -6.13
N GLU A 7 24.09 11.27 -7.43
CA GLU A 7 22.77 10.93 -7.96
C GLU A 7 22.37 9.55 -7.42
N LYS A 8 21.34 9.51 -6.57
CA LYS A 8 20.78 8.24 -6.09
C LYS A 8 20.29 7.46 -7.30
N SER A 9 20.64 6.17 -7.37
CA SER A 9 20.05 5.24 -8.35
C SER A 9 18.52 5.34 -8.32
N PRO A 10 17.82 5.23 -9.47
CA PRO A 10 16.36 5.33 -9.54
C PRO A 10 15.63 4.46 -8.50
N THR A 11 16.13 3.25 -8.24
CA THR A 11 15.58 2.36 -7.21
C THR A 11 15.73 2.93 -5.80
N ALA A 12 16.89 3.49 -5.47
CA ALA A 12 17.14 4.08 -4.16
C ALA A 12 16.32 5.37 -3.94
N ALA A 13 16.05 6.12 -5.02
CA ALA A 13 15.14 7.26 -4.99
C ALA A 13 13.70 6.81 -4.71
N ILE A 14 13.20 5.77 -5.38
CA ILE A 14 11.86 5.20 -5.15
C ILE A 14 11.72 4.67 -3.71
N GLN A 15 12.72 3.94 -3.21
CA GLN A 15 12.71 3.45 -1.82
C GLN A 15 12.67 4.59 -0.81
N SER A 16 13.43 5.66 -1.05
CA SER A 16 13.40 6.85 -0.18
C SER A 16 12.01 7.51 -0.21
N LEU A 17 11.41 7.64 -1.39
CA LEU A 17 10.08 8.20 -1.57
C LEU A 17 8.99 7.37 -0.88
N VAL A 18 9.00 6.04 -1.05
CA VAL A 18 8.05 5.15 -0.37
C VAL A 18 8.21 5.26 1.15
N LYS A 19 9.44 5.32 1.64
CA LYS A 19 9.69 5.51 3.08
C LYS A 19 9.13 6.84 3.57
N GLU A 20 9.38 7.94 2.86
CA GLU A 20 8.85 9.26 3.21
C GLU A 20 7.32 9.29 3.21
N LEU A 21 6.66 8.58 2.30
CA LEU A 21 5.20 8.41 2.27
C LEU A 21 4.70 7.56 3.43
N VAL A 22 5.38 6.46 3.76
CA VAL A 22 5.03 5.60 4.88
C VAL A 22 5.16 6.36 6.21
N ASP A 23 6.22 7.17 6.35
CA ASP A 23 6.46 7.97 7.55
C ASP A 23 5.38 9.06 7.78
N GLN A 24 4.50 9.32 6.81
CA GLN A 24 3.36 10.26 6.94
C GLN A 24 2.11 9.61 7.54
N PHE A 25 2.04 8.28 7.67
CA PHE A 25 0.91 7.61 8.33
C PHE A 25 1.08 7.68 9.85
N ASP A 26 0.17 8.38 10.52
CA ASP A 26 0.20 8.58 11.98
C ASP A 26 -0.01 7.26 12.74
N GLU A 27 -0.82 6.34 12.20
CA GLU A 27 -1.06 5.02 12.78
C GLU A 27 -0.72 3.88 11.79
N PRO A 28 0.20 2.95 12.12
CA PRO A 28 0.57 1.84 11.23
C PRO A 28 -0.57 0.89 10.85
N LEU A 29 -1.71 0.97 11.52
CA LEU A 29 -2.90 0.16 11.24
C LEU A 29 -3.91 0.86 10.33
N ASP A 30 -3.67 2.12 9.92
CA ASP A 30 -4.55 2.84 9.01
C ASP A 30 -4.65 2.18 7.63
N PHE A 31 -3.70 1.30 7.27
CA PHE A 31 -3.81 0.50 6.05
C PHE A 31 -5.09 -0.35 5.99
N TYR A 32 -5.65 -0.77 7.13
CA TYR A 32 -6.93 -1.46 7.14
C TYR A 32 -8.05 -0.57 6.60
N ARG A 33 -8.09 0.69 7.02
CA ARG A 33 -9.11 1.64 6.55
C ARG A 33 -9.01 1.83 5.05
N GLU A 34 -7.78 1.87 4.55
CA GLU A 34 -7.50 2.19 3.15
C GLU A 34 -7.85 1.02 2.24
N LEU A 35 -7.49 -0.20 2.65
CA LEU A 35 -7.87 -1.41 1.93
C LEU A 35 -9.39 -1.64 1.97
N ILE A 36 -10.04 -1.44 3.12
CA ILE A 36 -11.51 -1.55 3.24
C ILE A 36 -12.19 -0.50 2.34
N GLN A 37 -11.70 0.73 2.31
CA GLN A 37 -12.24 1.77 1.44
C GLN A 37 -12.06 1.42 -0.04
N ASN A 38 -10.92 0.83 -0.43
CA ASN A 38 -10.69 0.36 -1.79
C ASN A 38 -11.70 -0.72 -2.19
N SER A 39 -11.99 -1.68 -1.30
CA SER A 39 -13.01 -2.70 -1.55
C SER A 39 -14.42 -2.08 -1.66
N ILE A 40 -14.81 -1.18 -0.77
CA ILE A 40 -16.11 -0.46 -0.88
C ILE A 40 -16.20 0.27 -2.22
N ASP A 41 -15.13 0.93 -2.62
CA ASP A 41 -15.03 1.67 -3.86
C ASP A 41 -15.05 0.77 -5.11
N ALA A 42 -14.67 -0.50 -4.98
CA ALA A 42 -14.78 -1.54 -6.00
C ALA A 42 -16.16 -2.23 -6.00
N GLY A 43 -17.11 -1.75 -5.18
CA GLY A 43 -18.46 -2.27 -5.11
C GLY A 43 -18.59 -3.61 -4.38
N SER A 44 -17.62 -3.99 -3.54
CA SER A 44 -17.65 -5.25 -2.79
C SER A 44 -18.83 -5.29 -1.83
N ASN A 45 -19.54 -6.43 -1.80
CA ASN A 45 -20.62 -6.71 -0.86
C ASN A 45 -20.12 -7.46 0.38
N ARG A 46 -18.93 -8.06 0.28
CA ARG A 46 -18.26 -8.78 1.34
C ARG A 46 -16.79 -8.41 1.37
N ILE A 47 -16.29 -8.19 2.58
CA ILE A 47 -14.87 -7.98 2.87
C ILE A 47 -14.54 -8.90 4.04
N ASP A 48 -13.63 -9.85 3.82
CA ASP A 48 -13.13 -10.75 4.86
C ASP A 48 -11.76 -10.27 5.32
N VAL A 49 -11.58 -10.14 6.63
CA VAL A 49 -10.30 -9.73 7.24
C VAL A 49 -9.83 -10.84 8.18
N SER A 50 -8.62 -11.35 7.99
CA SER A 50 -8.04 -12.37 8.85
C SER A 50 -6.61 -12.04 9.28
N LEU A 51 -6.25 -12.53 10.46
CA LEU A 51 -4.91 -12.48 11.02
C LEU A 51 -4.51 -13.88 11.47
N GLU A 52 -3.51 -14.45 10.81
CA GLU A 52 -3.03 -15.80 11.06
C GLU A 52 -1.58 -15.78 11.53
N ARG A 53 -1.26 -16.65 12.49
CA ARG A 53 0.14 -16.92 12.85
C ARG A 53 0.63 -18.13 12.05
N VAL A 54 1.62 -17.91 11.20
CA VAL A 54 2.26 -18.98 10.40
C VAL A 54 3.69 -19.19 10.85
N THR A 55 4.20 -20.41 10.74
CA THR A 55 5.62 -20.72 10.96
C THR A 55 6.28 -20.86 9.59
N GLY A 56 7.27 -20.02 9.30
CA GLY A 56 8.01 -20.13 8.04
C GLY A 56 8.98 -21.29 8.02
N GLU A 57 9.54 -21.59 6.86
CA GLU A 57 10.50 -22.67 6.64
C GLU A 57 11.78 -22.51 7.50
N ASP A 58 12.11 -21.27 7.86
CA ASP A 58 13.20 -20.92 8.78
C ASP A 58 12.86 -21.12 10.27
N GLY A 59 11.67 -21.68 10.56
CA GLY A 59 11.17 -21.91 11.90
C GLY A 59 10.68 -20.65 12.63
N LYS A 60 10.71 -19.48 11.99
CA LYS A 60 10.25 -18.23 12.61
C LYS A 60 8.75 -18.05 12.45
N ALA A 61 8.10 -17.62 13.53
CA ALA A 61 6.69 -17.24 13.50
C ALA A 61 6.50 -15.89 12.81
N ARG A 62 5.51 -15.80 11.93
CA ARG A 62 5.09 -14.60 11.22
C ARG A 62 3.59 -14.38 11.41
N ALA A 63 3.19 -13.12 11.42
CA ALA A 63 1.80 -12.74 11.28
C ALA A 63 1.49 -12.54 9.80
N VAL A 64 0.40 -13.13 9.32
CA VAL A 64 -0.13 -12.93 7.97
C VAL A 64 -1.48 -12.24 8.12
N ILE A 65 -1.59 -11.06 7.54
CA ILE A 65 -2.84 -10.31 7.46
C ILE A 65 -3.40 -10.52 6.07
N ARG A 66 -4.68 -10.87 5.96
CA ARG A 66 -5.38 -10.96 4.68
C ARG A 66 -6.61 -10.08 4.69
N LEU A 67 -6.83 -9.42 3.58
CA LEU A 67 -8.07 -8.72 3.27
C LEU A 67 -8.50 -9.18 1.88
N GLU A 68 -9.67 -9.81 1.81
CA GLU A 68 -10.24 -10.39 0.60
C GLU A 68 -11.60 -9.77 0.35
N ASP A 69 -11.89 -9.36 -0.88
CA ASP A 69 -13.16 -8.76 -1.26
C ASP A 69 -13.71 -9.34 -2.56
N ASP A 70 -15.01 -9.16 -2.78
CA ASP A 70 -15.75 -9.65 -3.94
C ASP A 70 -16.16 -8.53 -4.93
N GLY A 71 -15.38 -7.45 -4.98
CA GLY A 71 -15.63 -6.31 -5.86
C GLY A 71 -15.28 -6.59 -7.33
N GLU A 72 -15.19 -5.52 -8.12
CA GLU A 72 -14.92 -5.57 -9.56
C GLU A 72 -13.53 -6.16 -9.92
N GLY A 73 -12.62 -6.26 -8.94
CA GLY A 73 -11.27 -6.78 -9.14
C GLY A 73 -10.38 -5.84 -9.96
N MET A 74 -9.24 -6.37 -10.44
CA MET A 74 -8.28 -5.62 -11.25
C MET A 74 -7.77 -6.50 -12.39
N ASP A 75 -7.72 -5.95 -13.60
CA ASP A 75 -6.98 -6.55 -14.70
C ASP A 75 -5.50 -6.09 -14.69
N GLU A 76 -4.70 -6.62 -15.61
CA GLU A 76 -3.28 -6.28 -15.72
C GLU A 76 -3.04 -4.78 -15.97
N ALA A 77 -3.92 -4.13 -16.74
CA ALA A 77 -3.79 -2.69 -17.00
C ALA A 77 -4.06 -1.89 -15.73
N VAL A 78 -5.09 -2.24 -14.96
CA VAL A 78 -5.40 -1.60 -13.68
C VAL A 78 -4.23 -1.74 -12.70
N ILE A 79 -3.62 -2.94 -12.63
CA ILE A 79 -2.47 -3.19 -11.77
C ILE A 79 -1.27 -2.33 -12.19
N ASN A 80 -0.89 -2.39 -13.47
CA ASN A 80 0.31 -1.73 -13.97
C ASN A 80 0.18 -0.21 -14.02
N ASP A 81 -1.01 0.30 -14.30
CA ASP A 81 -1.22 1.72 -14.56
C ASP A 81 -1.71 2.49 -13.34
N TYR A 82 -2.24 1.83 -12.30
CA TYR A 82 -2.80 2.50 -11.11
C TYR A 82 -2.26 1.92 -9.81
N LEU A 83 -2.33 0.61 -9.59
CA LEU A 83 -1.91 0.02 -8.30
C LEU A 83 -0.41 0.21 -8.03
N LEU A 84 0.42 0.03 -9.06
CA LEU A 84 1.88 0.14 -8.96
C LEU A 84 2.40 1.56 -9.22
N VAL A 85 1.55 2.48 -9.70
CA VAL A 85 1.95 3.85 -10.03
C VAL A 85 1.62 4.79 -8.88
N LEU A 86 2.66 5.16 -8.13
CA LEU A 86 2.57 6.17 -7.07
C LEU A 86 1.98 7.48 -7.63
N PHE A 87 1.06 8.10 -6.89
CA PHE A 87 0.42 9.39 -7.21
C PHE A 87 -0.68 9.41 -8.27
N LYS A 88 -1.04 8.26 -8.85
CA LYS A 88 -2.15 8.20 -9.80
C LYS A 88 -3.44 7.82 -9.08
N SER A 89 -4.34 8.78 -8.89
CA SER A 89 -5.69 8.56 -8.38
C SER A 89 -6.71 8.71 -9.51
N THR A 90 -7.75 7.88 -9.52
CA THR A 90 -8.93 8.07 -10.39
C THR A 90 -9.97 9.03 -9.78
N LYS A 91 -9.70 9.62 -8.60
CA LYS A 91 -10.68 10.31 -7.74
C LYS A 91 -10.12 11.60 -7.15
N GLU A 92 -9.87 12.61 -7.99
CA GLU A 92 -9.23 13.87 -7.59
C GLU A 92 -10.10 14.82 -6.72
N ASP A 93 -11.40 14.55 -6.51
CA ASP A 93 -12.35 15.58 -6.02
C ASP A 93 -13.03 15.33 -4.64
N ASP A 94 -12.62 14.35 -3.82
CA ASP A 94 -13.23 14.14 -2.48
C ASP A 94 -12.29 14.49 -1.31
N TYR A 95 -12.68 15.51 -0.53
CA TYR A 95 -11.94 16.06 0.60
C TYR A 95 -12.13 15.29 1.92
N THR A 96 -13.00 14.28 1.94
CA THR A 96 -13.26 13.46 3.13
C THR A 96 -12.50 12.13 3.13
N LYS A 97 -11.87 11.76 2.01
CA LYS A 97 -11.09 10.54 1.88
C LYS A 97 -9.62 10.80 2.22
N ILE A 98 -9.06 9.99 3.12
CA ILE A 98 -7.67 10.08 3.60
C ILE A 98 -6.68 9.78 2.43
N GLY A 99 -7.11 9.00 1.43
CA GLY A 99 -6.33 8.60 0.24
C GLY A 99 -6.17 9.65 -0.88
N LYS A 100 -5.89 10.92 -0.55
CA LYS A 100 -5.87 12.06 -1.48
C LYS A 100 -4.79 12.04 -2.58
N PHE A 101 -3.89 11.06 -2.56
CA PHE A 101 -2.68 11.08 -3.39
C PHE A 101 -2.43 9.78 -4.15
N GLY A 102 -3.39 8.87 -4.33
CA GLY A 102 -3.11 7.58 -4.98
C GLY A 102 -2.03 6.76 -4.26
N ILE A 103 -1.84 7.02 -2.95
CA ILE A 103 -0.88 6.35 -2.06
C ILE A 103 -1.58 5.34 -1.14
N GLY A 104 -2.89 5.12 -1.30
CA GLY A 104 -3.66 4.26 -0.40
C GLY A 104 -3.09 2.85 -0.31
N PHE A 105 -2.58 2.31 -1.42
CA PHE A 105 -1.90 1.01 -1.39
C PHE A 105 -0.54 1.05 -0.66
N VAL A 106 0.18 2.18 -0.67
CA VAL A 106 1.48 2.30 0.02
C VAL A 106 1.34 2.12 1.54
N SER A 107 0.16 2.39 2.10
CA SER A 107 -0.13 2.16 3.51
C SER A 107 0.16 0.72 3.97
N VAL A 108 0.08 -0.29 3.08
CA VAL A 108 0.39 -1.69 3.41
C VAL A 108 1.84 -1.90 3.85
N PHE A 109 2.73 -0.95 3.55
CA PHE A 109 4.12 -0.97 3.99
C PHE A 109 4.34 -0.33 5.36
N ALA A 110 3.35 0.37 5.92
CA ALA A 110 3.43 0.98 7.25
C ALA A 110 3.73 0.00 8.40
N PRO A 111 3.14 -1.22 8.46
CA PRO A 111 3.53 -2.22 9.46
C PRO A 111 4.90 -2.88 9.20
N GLN A 112 5.65 -2.42 8.18
CA GLN A 112 6.96 -2.97 7.79
C GLN A 112 6.93 -4.48 7.52
N PRO A 113 6.05 -4.95 6.60
CA PRO A 113 5.93 -6.37 6.33
C PRO A 113 7.20 -6.92 5.68
N GLU A 114 7.47 -8.21 5.91
CA GLU A 114 8.52 -8.91 5.17
C GLU A 114 8.15 -9.08 3.68
N ARG A 115 6.84 -9.20 3.36
CA ARG A 115 6.28 -9.43 2.03
C ARG A 115 4.84 -8.93 1.91
N VAL A 116 4.45 -8.54 0.70
CA VAL A 116 3.09 -8.22 0.24
C VAL A 116 2.83 -9.01 -1.02
#